data_AF-A0A957UW03-F1
#
_entry.id   AF-A0A957UW03-F1
#
_cell.length_a   1.000
_cell.length_b   1.000
_cell.length_c   1.000
_cell.angle_alpha   90.00
_cell.angle_beta   90.00
_cell.angle_gamma   90.00
#
_symmetry.space_group_name_H-M   'P 1'
#
loop_
_entity.id
_entity.type
_entity.pdbx_description
1 polymer ?
#
loop_
_entity_poly.entity_id
_entity_poly.type
_entity_poly.pdbx_seq_one_letter_code
_entity_poly.pdbx_strand_id
1 'polypeptide(L)'
;MGCWAIGGPFWSGTEPHGWGEVDDAESTRAIHRALDLGATFFDTANVYGAGHSERVLGKALAGRRDQVVIATKFNALFDEETRQVTG
;
A
#
# COMPACT_ATOMS: atom_id res chain seq x y z
N MET A 1 -6.16 -2.74 -9.39
CA MET A 1 -5.42 -1.50 -9.11
C MET A 1 -4.19 -1.86 -8.30
N GLY A 2 -3.01 -1.53 -8.83
CA GLY A 2 -1.74 -1.69 -8.13
C GLY A 2 -1.54 -0.66 -7.04
N CYS A 3 -1.21 -1.13 -5.84
CA CYS A 3 -1.00 -0.30 -4.65
C CYS A 3 0.49 -0.04 -4.34
N TRP A 4 1.42 -0.36 -5.25
CA TRP A 4 2.86 -0.02 -5.06
C TRP A 4 3.06 1.48 -4.83
N ALA A 5 2.42 2.30 -5.67
CA ALA A 5 2.60 3.76 -5.65
C ALA A 5 2.08 4.42 -4.38
N ILE A 6 1.11 3.82 -3.68
CA ILE A 6 0.57 4.36 -2.41
C ILE A 6 1.37 3.92 -1.19
N GLY A 7 2.29 2.95 -1.35
CA GLY A 7 3.16 2.51 -0.27
C GLY A 7 4.18 3.58 0.14
N GLY A 8 4.60 4.44 -0.80
CA GLY A 8 5.67 5.39 -0.56
C GLY A 8 7.03 4.73 -0.42
N PRO A 9 8.03 5.45 0.12
CA PRO A 9 9.39 4.94 0.20
C PRO A 9 9.54 3.95 1.34
N PHE A 10 10.45 3.01 1.14
CA PHE A 10 11.03 2.14 2.17
C PHE A 10 12.53 1.96 1.87
N TRP A 11 13.30 1.38 2.79
CA TRP A 11 14.75 1.37 2.70
C TRP A 11 15.35 -0.01 2.93
N SER A 12 16.51 -0.24 2.30
CA SER A 12 17.44 -1.31 2.60
C SER A 12 18.79 -0.69 2.92
N GLY A 13 19.04 -0.45 4.21
CA GLY A 13 20.20 0.32 4.64
C GLY A 13 20.11 1.77 4.15
N THR A 14 21.06 2.20 3.32
CA THR A 14 21.07 3.56 2.75
C THR A 14 20.37 3.65 1.38
N GLU A 15 19.94 2.53 0.81
CA GLU A 15 19.30 2.51 -0.51
C GLU A 15 17.78 2.70 -0.37
N PRO A 16 17.20 3.73 -1.03
CA PRO A 16 15.75 3.89 -1.08
C PRO A 16 15.14 2.96 -2.14
N HIS A 17 14.00 2.38 -1.79
CA HIS A 17 13.14 1.59 -2.64
C HIS A 17 11.70 2.10 -2.55
N GLY A 18 10.79 1.51 -3.32
CA GLY A 18 9.37 1.89 -3.26
C GLY A 18 9.01 2.97 -4.27
N TRP A 19 8.02 3.79 -3.88
CA TRP A 19 7.62 4.99 -4.60
C TRP A 19 8.17 6.23 -3.88
N GLY A 20 8.10 7.40 -4.51
CA GLY A 20 8.46 8.66 -3.85
C GLY A 20 7.52 9.00 -2.68
N GLU A 21 7.69 10.18 -2.09
CA GLU A 21 6.78 10.69 -1.06
C GLU A 21 5.31 10.61 -1.51
N VAL A 22 4.45 10.18 -0.60
CA VAL A 22 3.02 9.95 -0.85
C VAL A 22 2.16 10.68 0.17
N ASP A 23 1.06 11.25 -0.30
CA ASP A 23 -0.03 11.74 0.56
C ASP A 23 -1.09 10.64 0.71
N ASP A 24 -1.32 10.17 1.93
CA ASP A 24 -2.35 9.19 2.26
C ASP A 24 -3.76 9.67 1.90
N ALA A 25 -4.01 10.98 1.98
CA ALA A 25 -5.29 11.54 1.62
C ALA A 25 -5.50 11.47 0.09
N GLU A 26 -4.46 11.76 -0.70
CA GLU A 26 -4.50 11.56 -2.15
C GLU A 26 -4.65 10.09 -2.53
N SER A 27 -3.89 9.22 -1.89
CA SER A 27 -3.98 7.76 -2.07
C SER A 27 -5.40 7.25 -1.80
N THR A 28 -6.03 7.72 -0.71
CA THR A 28 -7.41 7.39 -0.37
C THR A 28 -8.40 7.87 -1.43
N ARG A 29 -8.25 9.11 -1.92
CA ARG A 29 -9.08 9.65 -3.01
C ARG A 29 -8.93 8.83 -4.30
N ALA A 30 -7.72 8.40 -4.62
CA ALA A 30 -7.46 7.55 -5.78
C ALA A 30 -8.13 6.17 -5.65
N ILE A 31 -8.03 5.54 -4.48
CA ILE A 31 -8.70 4.26 -4.18
C ILE A 31 -10.23 4.40 -4.32
N HIS A 32 -10.83 5.43 -3.72
CA HIS A 32 -12.27 5.69 -3.83
C HIS A 32 -12.67 5.94 -5.28
N ARG A 33 -11.89 6.74 -6.01
CA ARG A 33 -12.18 6.99 -7.42
C ARG A 33 -12.13 5.71 -8.26
N ALA A 34 -11.21 4.80 -7.97
CA ALA A 34 -11.14 3.51 -8.65
C ALA A 34 -12.36 2.64 -8.35
N LEU A 35 -12.81 2.60 -7.09
CA LEU A 35 -14.07 1.93 -6.72
C LEU A 35 -15.27 2.53 -7.47
N ASP A 36 -15.38 3.86 -7.51
CA ASP A 36 -16.47 4.57 -8.19
C ASP A 36 -16.46 4.30 -9.71
N LEU A 37 -15.31 3.93 -10.27
CA LEU A 37 -15.14 3.52 -11.66
C LEU A 37 -15.34 2.00 -11.89
N GLY A 38 -15.68 1.25 -10.84
CA GLY A 38 -15.96 -0.19 -10.93
C GLY A 38 -14.74 -1.09 -10.75
N ALA A 39 -13.60 -0.57 -10.28
CA ALA A 39 -12.47 -1.42 -9.93
C ALA A 39 -12.81 -2.29 -8.71
N THR A 40 -12.73 -3.60 -8.87
CA THR A 40 -13.04 -4.58 -7.79
C THR A 40 -11.81 -5.37 -7.33
N PHE A 41 -10.68 -5.28 -8.03
CA PHE A 41 -9.46 -6.02 -7.69
C PHE A 41 -8.33 -5.05 -7.31
N PHE A 42 -7.74 -5.26 -6.14
CA PHE A 42 -6.64 -4.45 -5.61
C PHE A 42 -5.48 -5.36 -5.24
N ASP A 43 -4.28 -5.04 -5.74
CA ASP A 43 -3.08 -5.78 -5.37
C ASP A 43 -2.11 -4.90 -4.55
N THR A 44 -1.59 -5.50 -3.49
CA THR A 44 -0.62 -4.92 -2.57
C THR A 44 0.45 -5.98 -2.25
N ALA A 45 1.38 -5.67 -1.36
CA ALA A 45 2.27 -6.63 -0.71
C ALA A 45 2.76 -6.04 0.61
N ASN A 46 3.23 -6.90 1.51
CA ASN A 46 3.76 -6.47 2.80
C ASN A 46 4.92 -5.48 2.65
N VAL A 47 5.82 -5.67 1.69
CA VAL A 47 6.99 -4.79 1.51
C VAL A 47 6.66 -3.42 0.89
N TYR A 48 5.44 -3.22 0.37
CA TYR A 48 5.07 -1.97 -0.31
C TYR A 48 4.98 -0.83 0.71
N GLY A 49 6.07 -0.06 0.83
CA GLY A 49 6.24 0.93 1.89
C GLY A 49 6.41 0.33 3.28
N ALA A 50 6.99 -0.88 3.40
CA ALA A 50 7.16 -1.59 4.68
C ALA A 50 5.84 -1.64 5.51
N GLY A 51 4.80 -2.21 4.90
CA GLY A 51 3.46 -2.36 5.48
C GLY A 51 2.52 -1.18 5.24
N HIS A 52 3.04 -0.02 4.82
CA HIS A 52 2.27 1.20 4.66
C HIS A 52 1.12 1.07 3.65
N SER A 53 1.37 0.47 2.47
CA SER A 53 0.34 0.27 1.44
C SER A 53 -0.87 -0.50 1.96
N GLU A 54 -0.65 -1.58 2.71
CA GLU A 54 -1.73 -2.39 3.29
C GLU A 54 -2.56 -1.61 4.31
N ARG A 55 -1.90 -0.72 5.10
CA ARG A 55 -2.60 0.15 6.05
C ARG A 55 -3.44 1.21 5.37
N VAL A 56 -2.92 1.87 4.35
CA VAL A 56 -3.67 2.89 3.59
C VAL A 56 -4.86 2.23 2.89
N LEU A 57 -4.64 1.09 2.21
CA LEU A 57 -5.69 0.35 1.54
C LEU A 57 -6.78 -0.11 2.52
N GLY A 58 -6.39 -0.66 3.68
CA GLY A 58 -7.33 -1.09 4.71
C GLY A 58 -8.19 0.06 5.26
N LYS A 59 -7.58 1.22 5.53
CA LYS A 59 -8.30 2.43 5.95
C LYS A 59 -9.27 2.93 4.87
N ALA A 60 -8.81 3.00 3.62
CA ALA A 60 -9.61 3.51 2.50
C ALA A 60 -10.82 2.61 2.19
N LEU A 61 -10.70 1.30 2.41
CA LEU A 61 -11.76 0.32 2.16
C LEU A 61 -12.68 0.05 3.37
N ALA A 62 -12.49 0.74 4.49
CA ALA A 62 -13.36 0.61 5.65
C ALA A 62 -14.83 0.84 5.26
N GLY A 63 -15.71 -0.10 5.62
CA GLY A 63 -17.14 -0.07 5.24
C GLY A 63 -17.45 -0.47 3.80
N ARG A 64 -16.45 -0.79 2.97
CA ARG A 64 -16.61 -1.24 1.56
C ARG A 64 -15.82 -2.52 1.24
N ARG A 65 -15.42 -3.28 2.26
CA ARG A 65 -14.55 -4.45 2.13
C ARG A 65 -15.20 -5.55 1.28
N ASP A 66 -16.50 -5.75 1.38
CA ASP A 66 -17.28 -6.75 0.65
C ASP A 66 -17.32 -6.51 -0.87
N GLN A 67 -17.02 -5.29 -1.32
CA GLN A 67 -17.07 -4.90 -2.74
C GLN A 67 -15.79 -5.24 -3.51
N VAL A 68 -14.76 -5.76 -2.84
CA VAL A 68 -13.43 -5.93 -3.44
C VAL A 68 -12.79 -7.28 -3.17
N VAL A 69 -11.91 -7.66 -4.08
CA VAL A 69 -10.92 -8.73 -3.92
C VAL A 69 -9.56 -8.06 -3.69
N ILE A 70 -8.89 -8.48 -2.61
CA ILE A 70 -7.54 -8.01 -2.27
C ILE A 70 -6.56 -9.16 -2.47
N ALA A 71 -5.54 -8.93 -3.30
CA ALA A 71 -4.40 -9.81 -3.43
C ALA A 71 -3.19 -9.20 -2.73
N THR A 72 -2.66 -9.86 -1.71
CA THR A 72 -1.40 -9.48 -1.07
C THR A 72 -0.32 -10.54 -1.28
N LYS A 73 0.93 -10.18 -0.98
CA LYS A 73 2.14 -10.98 -1.15
C LYS A 73 3.01 -10.79 0.09
N PHE A 74 3.82 -11.79 0.43
CA PHE A 74 4.71 -11.76 1.59
C PHE A 74 6.10 -12.26 1.20
N ASN A 75 7.16 -11.65 1.72
CA ASN A 75 8.52 -12.19 1.66
C ASN A 75 9.48 -11.56 2.69
N ALA A 76 9.40 -10.24 2.90
CA ALA A 76 10.37 -9.48 3.69
C ALA A 76 9.91 -9.24 5.12
N LEU A 77 10.85 -9.21 6.06
CA LEU A 77 10.71 -8.61 7.38
C LEU A 77 11.12 -7.14 7.32
N PHE A 78 10.45 -6.30 8.09
CA PHE A 78 10.76 -4.88 8.16
C PHE A 78 10.33 -4.27 9.48
N ASP A 79 11.00 -3.16 9.82
CA ASP A 79 10.54 -2.23 10.83
C ASP A 79 9.59 -1.22 10.18
N GLU A 80 8.36 -1.11 10.69
CA GLU A 80 7.33 -0.25 10.10
C GLU A 80 7.49 1.24 10.46
N GLU A 81 8.19 1.55 11.55
CA GLU A 81 8.43 2.93 11.99
C GLU A 81 9.54 3.56 11.16
N THR A 82 10.66 2.85 11.01
CA THR A 82 11.80 3.30 10.20
C THR A 82 11.67 2.93 8.73
N ARG A 83 10.67 2.10 8.37
CA ARG A 83 10.44 1.54 7.04
C ARG A 83 11.69 0.85 6.45
N GLN A 84 12.44 0.16 7.30
CA GLN A 84 13.67 -0.53 6.91
C GLN A 84 13.40 -2.02 6.74
N VAL A 85 13.84 -2.60 5.63
CA VAL A 85 13.87 -4.06 5.45
C VAL A 85 14.96 -4.63 6.34
N THR A 86 14.61 -5.64 7.13
CA THR A 86 15.48 -6.24 8.15
C THR A 86 15.78 -7.71 7.91
N GLY A 87 15.13 -8.35 6.92
CA GLY A 87 15.36 -9.75 6.55
C GLY A 87 14.46 -10.21 5.41
#